data_AF-A0A7S0MLM4-F1
#
_entry.id   AF-A0A7S0MLM4-F1
#
_cell.length_a   1.000
_cell.length_b   1.000
_cell.length_c   1.000
_cell.angle_alpha   90.00
_cell.angle_beta   90.00
_cell.angle_gamma   90.00
#
_symmetry.space_group_name_H-M   'P 1'
#
loop_
_entity.id
_entity.type
_entity.pdbx_description
1 polymer ?
#
loop_
_entity_poly.entity_id
_entity_poly.type
_entity_poly.pdbx_seq_one_letter_code
_entity_poly.pdbx_strand_id
1 'polypeptide(L)'
;TMHLCLLLPAGCVLLVMLPTAYAECPGSPSYVHAACEMAVKFSDSCESVHQEITTRVNQQGLTWADPHNNGTYSVTSETKNRLELSRLTGDKMYTDLMIFAFLDTPIGGGIVEAC
;
A
#
# COMPACT_ATOMS: atom_id res chain seq x y z
N THR A 1 -11.58 -26.99 7.77
CA THR A 1 -11.57 -27.45 9.17
C THR A 1 -10.68 -26.49 9.94
N MET A 2 -11.14 -25.62 10.83
CA MET A 2 -12.08 -25.80 11.94
C MET A 2 -12.62 -24.41 12.31
N HIS A 3 -13.89 -24.12 12.00
CA HIS A 3 -14.57 -22.92 12.50
C HIS A 3 -15.25 -23.31 13.81
N LEU A 4 -14.58 -23.06 14.94
CA LEU A 4 -15.20 -23.24 16.25
C LEU A 4 -16.09 -22.03 16.52
N CYS A 5 -17.39 -22.21 16.26
CA CYS A 5 -18.43 -21.26 16.61
C CYS A 5 -18.61 -21.27 18.14
N LEU A 6 -18.01 -20.29 18.82
CA LEU A 6 -18.29 -19.99 20.23
C LEU A 6 -19.21 -18.78 20.28
N LEU A 7 -20.49 -19.06 20.53
CA LEU A 7 -21.48 -18.08 20.97
C LEU A 7 -21.06 -17.58 22.36
N LEU A 8 -20.82 -16.28 22.52
CA LEU A 8 -20.62 -15.63 23.83
C LEU A 8 -21.46 -14.34 23.92
N PRO A 9 -21.94 -14.01 25.13
CA PRO A 9 -23.06 -13.10 25.36
C PRO A 9 -22.68 -11.63 25.17
N ALA A 10 -23.74 -10.82 24.98
CA ALA A 10 -23.71 -9.38 24.78
C ALA A 10 -22.70 -8.68 25.71
N GLY A 11 -21.75 -7.96 25.12
CA GLY A 11 -20.76 -7.15 25.85
C GLY A 11 -19.29 -7.43 25.52
N CYS A 12 -18.99 -8.20 24.46
CA CYS A 12 -17.62 -8.43 24.02
C CYS A 12 -17.16 -7.28 23.11
N VAL A 13 -16.42 -6.30 23.65
CA VAL A 13 -15.60 -5.42 22.82
C VAL A 13 -14.57 -6.33 22.15
N LEU A 14 -14.75 -6.58 20.85
CA LEU A 14 -13.79 -7.31 20.04
C LEU A 14 -12.50 -6.49 20.01
N LEU A 15 -11.55 -6.82 20.89
CA LEU A 15 -10.19 -6.34 20.80
C LEU A 15 -9.58 -6.98 19.55
N VAL A 16 -9.74 -6.29 18.41
CA VAL A 16 -9.05 -6.66 17.17
C VAL A 16 -7.57 -6.46 17.45
N MET A 17 -6.84 -7.56 17.64
CA MET A 17 -5.38 -7.57 17.56
C MET A 17 -5.03 -7.17 16.12
N LEU A 18 -4.86 -5.87 15.87
CA LEU A 18 -4.22 -5.41 14.66
C LEU A 18 -2.81 -5.99 14.69
N PRO A 19 -2.40 -6.83 13.72
CA PRO A 19 -1.00 -7.23 13.64
C PRO A 19 -0.15 -5.95 13.63
N THR A 20 0.87 -5.90 14.48
CA THR A 20 1.90 -4.86 14.42
C THR A 20 2.63 -5.08 13.11
N ALA A 21 2.11 -4.46 12.05
CA ALA A 21 2.57 -4.74 10.73
C ALA A 21 3.81 -3.90 10.43
N TYR A 22 4.88 -4.60 10.10
CA TYR A 22 6.07 -4.00 9.51
C TYR A 22 5.81 -3.93 8.01
N ALA A 23 5.79 -2.72 7.46
CA ALA A 23 5.74 -2.56 6.01
C ALA A 23 6.98 -3.22 5.39
N GLU A 24 6.80 -4.03 4.36
CA GLU A 24 7.91 -4.60 3.60
C GLU A 24 8.57 -3.48 2.80
N CYS A 25 9.81 -3.11 3.14
CA CYS A 25 10.57 -2.13 2.39
C CYS A 25 11.35 -2.77 1.24
N PRO A 26 11.31 -2.20 0.03
CA PRO A 26 12.22 -2.61 -1.02
C PRO A 26 13.65 -2.25 -0.59
N GLY A 27 14.60 -3.14 -0.89
CA GLY A 27 16.01 -2.81 -0.76
C GLY A 27 16.41 -1.68 -1.70
N SER A 28 17.62 -1.14 -1.53
CA SER A 28 18.20 -0.17 -2.46
C SER A 28 19.55 -0.65 -2.97
N PRO A 29 19.88 -0.44 -4.26
CA PRO A 29 21.24 -0.63 -4.75
C PRO A 29 22.20 0.46 -4.23
N SER A 30 21.68 1.57 -3.68
CA SER A 30 22.51 2.63 -3.09
C SER A 30 22.94 2.26 -1.67
N TYR A 31 24.22 2.49 -1.37
CA TYR A 31 24.77 2.29 -0.03
C TYR A 31 24.15 3.23 1.02
N VAL A 32 23.80 4.46 0.61
CA VAL A 32 23.08 5.43 1.45
C VAL A 32 21.74 5.71 0.78
N HIS A 33 20.66 5.44 1.49
CA HIS A 33 19.30 5.68 1.04
C HIS A 33 18.41 6.05 2.22
N ALA A 34 17.27 6.68 1.91
CA ALA A 34 16.20 6.92 2.86
C ALA A 34 15.11 5.85 2.66
N ALA A 35 14.37 5.56 3.73
CA ALA A 35 13.21 4.69 3.72
C ALA A 35 12.12 5.30 4.60
N CYS A 36 10.85 5.03 4.29
CA CYS A 36 9.71 5.48 5.06
C CYS A 36 8.65 4.39 5.08
N GLU A 37 8.42 3.82 6.26
CA GLU A 37 7.34 2.86 6.48
C GLU A 37 6.06 3.61 6.88
N MET A 38 4.94 3.22 6.29
CA MET A 38 3.63 3.76 6.64
C MET A 38 2.55 2.67 6.62
N ALA A 39 1.57 2.84 7.49
CA ALA A 39 0.33 2.08 7.47
C ALA A 39 -0.83 3.08 7.44
N VAL A 40 -1.62 3.02 6.37
CA VAL A 40 -2.72 3.97 6.13
C VAL A 40 -4.03 3.20 6.10
N LYS A 41 -4.99 3.66 6.92
CA LYS A 41 -6.35 3.12 6.94
C LYS A 41 -7.24 3.92 6.00
N PHE A 42 -7.94 3.21 5.12
CA PHE A 42 -8.91 3.76 4.17
C PHE A 42 -10.34 3.36 4.56
N SER A 43 -11.29 4.25 4.26
CA SER A 43 -12.71 3.91 4.30
C SER A 43 -13.13 3.03 3.12
N ASP A 44 -12.45 3.19 1.98
CA ASP A 44 -12.68 2.39 0.77
C ASP A 44 -12.00 1.03 0.85
N SER A 45 -12.43 0.09 0.00
CA SER A 45 -11.82 -1.24 -0.07
C SER A 45 -10.39 -1.17 -0.59
N CYS A 46 -9.57 -2.16 -0.22
CA CYS A 46 -8.23 -2.30 -0.76
C CYS A 46 -8.21 -2.41 -2.28
N GLU A 47 -9.22 -3.04 -2.88
CA GLU A 47 -9.37 -3.11 -4.35
C GLU A 47 -9.54 -1.73 -4.97
N SER A 48 -10.38 -0.87 -4.39
CA SER A 48 -10.57 0.51 -4.89
C SER A 48 -9.29 1.34 -4.74
N VAL A 49 -8.57 1.21 -3.61
CA VAL A 49 -7.31 1.91 -3.41
C VAL A 49 -6.24 1.41 -4.38
N HIS A 50 -6.14 0.10 -4.59
CA HIS A 50 -5.23 -0.50 -5.56
C HIS A 50 -5.50 0.02 -6.98
N GLN A 51 -6.77 0.05 -7.38
CA GLN A 51 -7.20 0.56 -8.68
C GLN A 51 -6.89 2.07 -8.84
N GLU A 52 -7.07 2.87 -7.80
CA GLU A 52 -6.72 4.29 -7.83
C GLU A 52 -5.21 4.50 -8.05
N ILE A 53 -4.37 3.74 -7.34
CA ILE A 53 -2.90 3.82 -7.49
C ILE A 53 -2.50 3.45 -8.93
N THR A 54 -2.97 2.32 -9.45
CA THR A 54 -2.63 1.89 -10.83
C THR A 54 -3.22 2.84 -11.88
N THR A 55 -4.39 3.43 -11.63
CA THR A 55 -4.97 4.46 -12.51
C THR A 55 -4.07 5.70 -12.57
N ARG A 56 -3.54 6.18 -11.43
CA ARG A 56 -2.59 7.30 -11.42
C ARG A 56 -1.32 7.01 -12.20
N VAL A 57 -0.76 5.80 -12.05
CA VAL A 57 0.41 5.38 -12.84
C VAL A 57 0.08 5.34 -14.33
N ASN A 58 -1.09 4.82 -14.72
CA ASN A 58 -1.50 4.71 -16.12
C ASN A 58 -1.88 6.05 -16.77
N GLN A 59 -2.35 7.02 -15.98
CA GLN A 59 -2.80 8.32 -16.44
C GLN A 59 -1.81 9.46 -16.11
N GLN A 60 -0.59 9.10 -15.70
CA GLN A 60 0.46 10.06 -15.39
C GLN A 60 0.80 10.92 -16.61
N GLY A 61 0.97 12.23 -16.41
CA GLY A 61 1.20 13.20 -17.46
C GLY A 61 -0.04 13.57 -18.29
N LEU A 62 -1.19 12.95 -18.02
CA LEU A 62 -2.48 13.25 -18.68
C LEU A 62 -3.46 13.89 -17.69
N THR A 63 -4.04 13.10 -16.79
CA THR A 63 -5.04 13.55 -15.80
C THR A 63 -4.49 13.57 -14.39
N TRP A 64 -3.34 12.92 -14.17
CA TRP A 64 -2.60 12.97 -12.91
C TRP A 64 -1.14 13.30 -13.20
N ALA A 65 -0.52 14.07 -12.31
CA ALA A 65 0.91 14.35 -12.35
C ALA A 65 1.46 14.26 -10.93
N ASP A 66 2.69 13.77 -10.80
CA ASP A 66 3.38 13.71 -9.52
C ASP A 66 3.54 15.12 -8.92
N PRO A 67 2.89 15.42 -7.78
CA PRO A 67 2.87 16.77 -7.23
C PRO A 67 4.23 17.19 -6.64
N HIS A 68 5.13 16.24 -6.35
CA HIS A 68 6.37 16.56 -5.67
C HIS A 68 7.43 17.09 -6.64
N ASN A 69 7.64 16.42 -7.77
CA ASN A 69 8.59 16.90 -8.79
C ASN A 69 8.33 16.38 -10.21
N ASN A 70 7.08 16.08 -10.56
CA ASN A 70 6.72 15.57 -11.89
C ASN A 70 7.52 14.31 -12.28
N GLY A 71 7.80 13.45 -11.30
CA GLY A 71 8.43 12.15 -11.50
C GLY A 71 7.54 11.18 -12.28
N THR A 72 8.15 10.11 -12.79
CA THR A 72 7.51 9.08 -13.59
C THR A 72 7.49 7.77 -12.82
N TYR A 73 6.31 7.17 -12.70
CA TYR A 73 6.07 5.91 -12.00
C TYR A 73 6.00 4.74 -12.99
N SER A 74 6.47 3.57 -12.60
CA SER A 74 6.35 2.33 -13.38
C SER A 74 5.98 1.17 -12.46
N VAL A 75 5.01 0.36 -12.87
CA VAL A 75 4.68 -0.90 -12.19
C VAL A 75 5.78 -1.92 -12.46
N THR A 76 6.39 -2.47 -11.40
CA THR A 76 7.44 -3.50 -11.50
C THR A 76 6.91 -4.89 -11.19
N SER A 77 5.88 -4.99 -10.36
CA SER A 77 5.17 -6.24 -10.04
C SER A 77 3.76 -5.92 -9.55
N GLU A 78 2.78 -6.75 -9.88
CA GLU A 78 1.39 -6.53 -9.48
C GLU A 78 0.68 -7.86 -9.22
N THR A 79 0.03 -7.92 -8.06
CA THR A 79 -0.90 -8.97 -7.65
C THR A 79 -2.11 -8.32 -6.99
N LYS A 80 -3.15 -9.08 -6.70
CA LYS A 80 -4.35 -8.54 -6.03
C LYS A 80 -4.03 -7.81 -4.71
N ASN A 81 -3.12 -8.37 -3.91
CA ASN A 81 -2.87 -7.89 -2.55
C ASN A 81 -1.50 -7.22 -2.40
N ARG A 82 -0.76 -7.04 -3.50
CA ARG A 82 0.58 -6.44 -3.47
C ARG A 82 0.90 -5.76 -4.79
N LEU A 83 1.34 -4.51 -4.73
CA LEU A 83 1.78 -3.72 -5.87
C LEU A 83 3.20 -3.21 -5.60
N GLU A 84 4.10 -3.38 -6.55
CA GLU A 84 5.42 -2.77 -6.52
C GLU A 84 5.55 -1.72 -7.62
N LEU A 85 6.08 -0.56 -7.26
CA LEU A 85 6.34 0.54 -8.16
C LEU A 85 7.80 0.97 -8.07
N SER A 86 8.28 1.55 -9.16
CA SER A 86 9.46 2.43 -9.16
C SER A 86 9.02 3.83 -9.55
N ARG A 87 9.67 4.85 -8.98
CA ARG A 87 9.50 6.25 -9.35
C ARG A 87 10.84 6.86 -9.68
N LEU A 88 10.99 7.35 -10.90
CA LEU A 88 12.11 8.21 -11.27
C LEU A 88 11.69 9.67 -11.03
N THR A 89 12.45 10.38 -10.21
CA THR A 89 12.28 11.82 -9.99
C THR A 89 12.34 12.62 -11.29
N GLY A 90 11.64 13.77 -11.37
CA GLY A 90 11.57 14.56 -12.61
C GLY A 90 12.91 15.13 -13.09
N ASP A 91 13.85 15.35 -12.18
CA ASP A 91 15.25 15.72 -12.49
C ASP A 91 16.13 14.49 -12.82
N LYS A 92 15.59 13.28 -12.68
CA LYS A 92 16.20 11.98 -13.00
C LYS A 92 17.38 11.60 -12.12
N MET A 93 17.48 12.19 -10.92
CA MET A 93 18.62 11.98 -10.02
C MET A 93 18.41 10.81 -9.06
N TYR A 94 17.16 10.54 -8.69
CA TYR A 94 16.79 9.52 -7.71
C TYR A 94 15.71 8.59 -8.24
N THR A 95 15.85 7.32 -7.87
CA THR A 95 14.85 6.28 -8.05
C THR A 95 14.35 5.84 -6.68
N ASP A 96 13.06 6.06 -6.43
CA ASP A 96 12.37 5.51 -5.27
C ASP A 96 11.75 4.16 -5.67
N LEU A 97 11.86 3.17 -4.80
CA LEU A 97 11.16 1.89 -4.94
C LEU A 97 10.08 1.87 -3.87
N MET A 98 8.91 1.35 -4.22
CA MET A 98 7.75 1.28 -3.34
C MET A 98 7.09 -0.09 -3.46
N ILE A 99 6.65 -0.61 -2.33
CA ILE A 99 5.83 -1.80 -2.14
C ILE A 99 4.58 -1.34 -1.40
N PHE A 100 3.41 -1.72 -1.92
CA PHE A 100 2.12 -1.54 -1.29
C PHE A 100 1.54 -2.91 -1.00
N ALA A 101 1.30 -3.23 0.26
CA ALA A 101 0.58 -4.42 0.70
C ALA A 101 -0.85 -4.03 1.10
N PHE A 102 -1.83 -4.72 0.53
CA PHE A 102 -3.24 -4.40 0.68
C PHE A 102 -3.92 -5.43 1.59
N LEU A 103 -4.46 -4.96 2.71
CA LEU A 103 -5.07 -5.77 3.76
C LEU A 103 -6.54 -5.39 3.94
N ASP A 104 -7.43 -6.23 3.44
CA ASP A 104 -8.87 -6.07 3.65
C ASP A 104 -9.21 -6.20 5.14
N THR A 105 -10.12 -5.37 5.63
CA THR A 105 -10.60 -5.45 7.01
C THR A 105 -11.97 -6.14 7.09
N PRO A 106 -12.26 -6.93 8.14
CA PRO A 106 -13.52 -7.67 8.24
C PRO A 106 -14.78 -6.81 8.35
N ILE A 107 -14.62 -5.54 8.71
CA ILE A 107 -15.72 -4.58 8.99
C ILE A 107 -15.91 -3.56 7.87
N GLY A 108 -15.24 -3.74 6.72
CA GLY A 108 -15.25 -2.81 5.60
C GLY A 108 -14.13 -1.77 5.69
N GLY A 109 -13.66 -1.33 4.52
CA GLY A 109 -12.43 -0.53 4.38
C GLY A 109 -11.17 -1.39 4.30
N GLY A 110 -10.04 -0.75 3.97
CA GLY A 110 -8.74 -1.40 3.77
C GLY A 110 -7.62 -0.74 4.56
N ILE A 111 -6.58 -1.51 4.88
CA ILE A 111 -5.30 -0.98 5.33
C ILE A 111 -4.31 -1.17 4.19
N VAL A 112 -3.54 -0.14 3.88
CA VAL A 112 -2.39 -0.24 2.99
C VAL A 112 -1.13 0.01 3.79
N GLU A 113 -0.27 -0.99 3.82
CA GLU A 113 1.10 -0.86 4.32
C GLU A 113 1.99 -0.54 3.14
N ALA A 114 2.82 0.48 3.29
CA ALA A 114 3.71 0.90 2.24
C ALA A 114 5.08 1.26 2.78
N CYS A 115 6.08 0.90 1.97
CA CYS A 115 7.43 1.39 1.99
C CYS A 115 7.90 1.28 0.54
#